data_AF-A0AAW4V256-F1
#
_entry.id   AF-A0AAW4V256-F1
#
_cell.length_a   1.000
_cell.length_b   1.000
_cell.length_c   1.000
_cell.angle_alpha   90.00
_cell.angle_beta   90.00
_cell.angle_gamma   90.00
#
_symmetry.space_group_name_H-M   'P 1'
#
loop_
_entity.id
_entity.type
_entity.pdbx_description
1 polymer ?
#
loop_
_entity_poly.entity_id
_entity_poly.type
_entity_poly.pdbx_seq_one_letter_code
_entity_poly.pdbx_strand_id
1 'polypeptide(L)'
;YEKPDFITINRFRNRVKNEINEVFTQTVLLLSSKGFISLNVEYIDGTKIESKANKYTFVWRKTVERNRERLMKKIHILLGQIDNVIAQENSSESNEEIEFTPAMLTEMAGELRQALEQVPEPSTKEEKT
;
A
#
# COMPACT_ATOMS: atom_id res chain seq x y z
N TYR A 1 4.14 31.51 -22.45
CA TYR A 1 4.40 30.52 -21.40
C TYR A 1 5.36 29.50 -21.99
N GLU A 2 6.59 29.43 -21.48
CA GLU A 2 7.57 28.44 -21.95
C GLU A 2 7.27 27.10 -21.30
N LYS A 3 7.11 26.05 -22.12
CA LYS A 3 6.91 24.69 -21.64
C LYS A 3 8.28 24.03 -21.49
N PRO A 4 8.63 23.48 -20.30
CA PRO A 4 9.89 22.79 -20.14
C PRO A 4 9.96 21.58 -21.06
N ASP A 5 11.09 21.43 -21.75
CA ASP A 5 11.36 20.28 -22.61
C ASP A 5 11.59 18.99 -21.79
N PHE A 6 11.47 17.83 -22.45
CA PHE A 6 11.67 16.51 -21.88
C PHE A 6 13.00 16.38 -21.12
N ILE A 7 14.07 16.96 -21.65
CA ILE A 7 15.40 16.92 -21.00
C ILE A 7 15.35 17.61 -19.64
N THR A 8 14.72 18.78 -19.56
CA THR A 8 14.60 19.57 -18.34
C THR A 8 13.78 18.83 -17.29
N ILE A 9 12.66 18.22 -17.69
CA ILE A 9 11.81 17.40 -16.81
C ILE A 9 12.59 16.18 -16.30
N ASN A 10 13.33 15.50 -17.17
CA ASN A 10 14.07 14.31 -16.77
C ASN A 10 15.22 14.62 -15.81
N ARG A 11 15.94 15.74 -16.02
CA ARG A 11 16.96 16.22 -15.06
C ARG A 11 16.35 16.51 -13.69
N PHE A 12 15.20 17.18 -13.67
CA PHE A 12 14.49 17.43 -12.42
C PHE A 12 14.16 16.13 -11.70
N ARG A 13 13.53 15.16 -12.39
CA ARG A 13 13.15 13.86 -11.82
C ARG A 13 14.33 13.08 -11.26
N ASN A 14 15.48 13.11 -11.95
CA ASN A 14 16.68 12.45 -11.45
C ASN A 14 17.28 13.15 -10.23
N ARG A 15 17.21 14.49 -10.17
CA ARG A 15 17.71 15.26 -9.04
C ARG A 15 16.91 15.01 -7.76
N VAL A 16 15.58 14.86 -7.87
CA VAL A 16 14.68 14.67 -6.72
C VAL A 16 14.24 13.22 -6.53
N LYS A 17 14.97 12.26 -7.10
CA LYS A 17 14.50 10.87 -7.23
C LYS A 17 14.19 10.22 -5.88
N ASN A 18 14.92 10.59 -4.83
CA ASN A 18 14.79 9.99 -3.51
C ASN A 18 13.67 10.66 -2.72
N GLU A 19 13.58 11.98 -2.81
CA GLU A 19 12.70 12.84 -2.03
C GLU A 19 11.28 12.89 -2.60
N ILE A 20 11.13 12.76 -3.93
CA ILE A 20 9.84 12.93 -4.61
C ILE A 20 8.80 11.92 -4.14
N ASN A 21 9.22 10.69 -3.82
CA ASN A 21 8.30 9.66 -3.34
C ASN A 21 7.82 9.97 -1.92
N GLU A 22 8.70 10.48 -1.07
CA GLU A 22 8.36 10.83 0.31
C GLU A 22 7.37 12.00 0.35
N VAL A 23 7.67 13.07 -0.38
CA VAL A 23 6.79 14.24 -0.52
C VAL A 23 5.44 13.85 -1.13
N PHE A 24 5.46 12.99 -2.16
CA PHE A 24 4.23 12.49 -2.77
C PHE A 24 3.39 11.71 -1.75
N THR A 25 4.01 10.83 -0.97
CA THR A 25 3.32 10.03 0.06
C THR A 25 2.69 10.92 1.12
N GLN A 26 3.44 11.89 1.64
CA GLN A 26 2.91 12.87 2.62
C GLN A 26 1.72 13.64 2.05
N THR A 27 1.78 14.05 0.78
CA THR A 27 0.69 14.77 0.11
C THR A 27 -0.55 13.90 -0.01
N VAL A 28 -0.40 12.64 -0.42
CA VAL A 28 -1.51 11.67 -0.54
C VAL A 28 -2.14 11.40 0.83
N LEU A 29 -1.33 11.16 1.85
CA LEU A 29 -1.83 10.94 3.21
C LEU A 29 -2.59 12.16 3.76
N LEU A 30 -2.06 13.37 3.53
CA LEU A 30 -2.72 14.62 3.94
C LEU A 30 -4.06 14.83 3.23
N LEU A 31 -4.14 14.53 1.93
CA LEU A 31 -5.38 14.65 1.17
C LEU A 31 -6.39 13.59 1.60
N SER A 32 -5.92 12.39 1.93
CA SER A 32 -6.78 11.31 2.43
C SER A 32 -7.34 11.62 3.80
N SER A 33 -6.52 12.11 4.74
CA SER A 33 -6.97 12.46 6.09
C SER A 33 -7.99 13.61 6.09
N LYS A 34 -7.89 14.52 5.12
CA LYS A 34 -8.87 15.59 4.90
C LYS A 34 -10.12 15.16 4.11
N GLY A 35 -10.21 13.90 3.70
CA GLY A 35 -11.36 13.36 2.97
C GLY A 35 -11.46 13.80 1.50
N PHE A 36 -10.41 14.40 0.92
CA PHE A 36 -10.40 14.82 -0.48
C PHE A 36 -10.17 13.67 -1.46
N ILE A 37 -9.51 12.60 -1.01
CA ILE A 37 -9.24 11.41 -1.81
C ILE A 37 -9.51 10.14 -1.00
N SER A 38 -9.95 9.09 -1.70
CA SER A 38 -10.10 7.74 -1.14
C SER A 38 -8.91 6.89 -1.54
N LEU A 39 -8.36 6.12 -0.60
CA LEU A 39 -7.29 5.15 -0.86
C LEU A 39 -7.83 3.77 -1.26
N ASN A 40 -9.15 3.58 -1.28
CA ASN A 40 -9.79 2.30 -1.59
C ASN A 40 -9.87 2.02 -3.09
N VAL A 41 -9.82 3.06 -3.93
CA VAL A 41 -9.99 2.95 -5.38
C VAL A 41 -8.88 3.75 -6.07
N GLU A 42 -8.03 3.05 -6.82
CA GLU A 42 -7.00 3.67 -7.65
C GLU A 42 -7.46 3.74 -9.11
N TYR A 43 -7.47 4.95 -9.67
CA TYR A 43 -7.78 5.16 -11.08
C TYR A 43 -6.49 5.32 -11.88
N ILE A 44 -6.19 4.35 -12.73
CA ILE A 44 -5.10 4.44 -13.70
C ILE A 44 -5.71 4.82 -15.05
N ASP A 45 -5.43 6.04 -15.53
CA ASP A 45 -5.82 6.44 -16.87
C ASP A 45 -5.18 5.51 -17.92
N GLY A 46 -6.01 4.92 -18.78
CA GLY A 46 -5.60 3.94 -19.79
C GLY A 46 -4.51 4.45 -20.73
N THR A 47 -4.43 5.77 -20.94
CA THR A 47 -3.37 6.45 -21.70
C THR A 47 -1.95 6.08 -21.22
N LYS A 48 -1.77 5.86 -19.91
CA LYS A 48 -0.48 5.55 -19.30
C LYS A 48 -0.02 4.11 -19.59
N ILE A 49 -0.98 3.19 -19.70
CA ILE A 49 -0.71 1.79 -20.04
C ILE A 49 -0.46 1.67 -21.54
N GLU A 50 -1.29 2.31 -22.37
CA GLU A 50 -1.14 2.24 -23.83
C GLU A 50 0.17 2.85 -24.33
N SER A 51 0.58 4.00 -23.78
CA SER A 51 1.85 4.67 -24.13
C SER A 51 3.08 3.85 -23.75
N LYS A 52 3.02 3.10 -22.64
CA LYS A 52 4.11 2.22 -22.16
C LYS A 52 4.05 0.81 -22.77
N ALA A 53 2.91 0.42 -23.34
CA ALA A 53 2.71 -0.84 -24.05
C ALA A 53 3.36 -0.86 -25.44
N ASN A 54 4.11 0.19 -25.83
CA ASN A 54 4.90 0.18 -27.05
C ASN A 54 4.03 -0.07 -28.29
N LYS A 55 2.77 0.41 -28.27
CA LYS A 55 1.69 0.14 -29.24
C LYS A 55 2.09 0.39 -30.71
N TYR A 56 3.08 1.24 -30.95
CA TYR A 56 3.59 1.59 -32.29
C TYR A 56 5.03 1.10 -32.57
N THR A 57 5.59 0.21 -31.76
CA THR A 57 6.97 -0.28 -31.94
C THR A 57 6.98 -1.75 -32.35
N PHE A 58 7.79 -2.10 -33.35
CA PHE A 58 7.98 -3.48 -33.77
C PHE A 58 8.75 -4.25 -32.69
N VAL A 59 8.13 -5.31 -32.15
CA VAL A 59 8.72 -6.19 -31.15
C VAL A 59 9.14 -7.52 -31.78
N TRP A 60 10.30 -8.03 -31.37
CA TRP A 60 10.84 -9.29 -31.87
C TRP A 60 10.17 -10.48 -31.16
N ARG A 61 9.46 -11.32 -31.91
CA ARG A 61 8.74 -12.51 -31.39
C ARG A 61 9.60 -13.35 -30.43
N LYS A 62 10.81 -13.72 -30.85
CA LYS A 62 11.74 -14.54 -30.05
C LYS A 62 12.09 -13.91 -28.69
N THR A 63 12.18 -12.59 -28.63
CA THR A 63 12.45 -11.86 -27.38
C THR A 63 11.22 -11.86 -26.48
N VAL A 64 10.02 -11.68 -27.04
CA VAL A 64 8.76 -11.73 -26.30
C VAL A 64 8.54 -13.11 -25.68
N GLU A 65 8.71 -14.18 -26.46
CA GLU A 65 8.56 -15.56 -26.00
C GLU A 65 9.53 -15.88 -24.86
N ARG A 66 10.82 -15.54 -25.02
CA ARG A 66 11.83 -15.74 -23.96
C ARG A 66 11.50 -14.98 -22.68
N ASN A 67 11.05 -13.73 -22.81
CA ASN A 67 10.69 -12.93 -21.64
C ASN A 67 9.43 -13.45 -20.96
N ARG A 68 8.43 -13.89 -21.73
CA ARG A 68 7.22 -14.54 -21.20
C ARG A 68 7.56 -15.79 -20.40
N GLU A 69 8.40 -16.67 -20.95
CA GLU A 69 8.82 -17.89 -20.25
C GLU A 69 9.54 -17.56 -18.93
N ARG A 70 10.47 -16.61 -18.93
CA ARG A 70 11.15 -16.14 -17.72
C ARG A 70 10.17 -15.55 -16.69
N LEU A 71 9.19 -14.78 -17.14
CA LEU A 71 8.15 -14.22 -16.29
C LEU A 71 7.32 -15.32 -15.63
N MET A 72 6.86 -16.31 -16.41
CA MET A 72 6.09 -17.43 -15.89
C MET A 72 6.87 -18.24 -14.85
N LYS A 73 8.17 -18.45 -15.07
CA LYS A 73 9.06 -19.10 -14.08
C LYS A 73 9.14 -18.30 -12.78
N LYS A 74 9.30 -16.97 -12.85
CA LYS A 74 9.32 -16.10 -11.66
C LYS A 74 8.00 -16.14 -10.90
N ILE A 75 6.87 -16.13 -11.61
CA ILE A 75 5.54 -16.24 -11.01
C ILE A 75 5.40 -17.57 -10.25
N HIS A 76 5.81 -18.69 -10.84
CA HIS A 76 5.76 -19.98 -10.17
C HIS A 76 6.61 -20.02 -8.90
N ILE A 77 7.81 -19.43 -8.94
CA ILE A 77 8.68 -19.34 -7.75
C ILE A 77 8.00 -18.53 -6.65
N LEU A 78 7.45 -17.36 -6.99
CA LEU A 78 6.76 -16.49 -6.03
C LEU A 78 5.53 -17.16 -5.42
N LEU A 79 4.72 -17.85 -6.24
CA LEU A 79 3.57 -18.61 -5.75
C LEU A 79 4.01 -19.73 -4.81
N GLY A 80 5.04 -20.49 -5.17
CA GLY A 80 5.59 -21.51 -4.28
C GLY A 80 6.14 -20.94 -2.97
N GLN A 81 6.72 -19.73 -2.99
CA GLN A 81 7.13 -19.04 -1.75
C GLN A 81 5.92 -18.65 -0.90
N ILE A 82 4.85 -18.14 -1.49
CA ILE A 82 3.60 -17.82 -0.80
C ILE A 82 3.01 -19.09 -0.18
N ASP A 83 2.92 -20.19 -0.93
CA ASP A 83 2.39 -21.46 -0.44
C ASP A 83 3.22 -22.00 0.73
N ASN A 84 4.55 -21.85 0.68
CA ASN A 84 5.43 -22.24 1.79
C ASN A 84 5.21 -21.37 3.03
N VAL A 85 5.01 -20.05 2.86
CA VAL A 85 4.70 -19.15 3.99
C VAL A 85 3.37 -19.52 4.62
N ILE A 86 2.33 -19.76 3.82
CA ILE A 86 1.02 -20.20 4.30
C ILE A 86 1.13 -21.53 5.05
N ALA A 87 1.89 -22.49 4.51
CA ALA A 87 2.12 -23.77 5.17
C ALA A 87 2.86 -23.61 6.50
N GLN A 88 3.85 -22.70 6.57
CA GLN A 88 4.56 -22.38 7.80
C GLN A 88 3.64 -21.73 8.84
N GLU A 89 2.85 -20.73 8.46
CA GLU A 89 1.86 -20.08 9.33
C GLU A 89 0.86 -21.10 9.87
N ASN A 90 0.24 -21.92 9.03
CA ASN A 90 -0.67 -22.98 9.46
C ASN A 90 0.00 -24.04 10.36
N SER A 91 1.30 -24.28 10.21
CA SER A 91 2.04 -25.23 11.07
C SER A 91 2.52 -24.63 12.39
N SER A 92 2.62 -23.30 12.45
CA SER A 92 3.07 -22.53 13.61
C SER A 92 1.91 -21.89 14.39
N GLU A 93 0.70 -21.93 13.84
CA GLU A 93 -0.53 -22.03 14.62
C GLU A 93 -0.42 -23.29 15.48
N SER A 94 0.15 -23.14 16.68
CA SER A 94 -0.16 -24.02 17.78
C SER A 94 -1.68 -24.14 17.83
N ASN A 95 -2.21 -25.36 17.70
CA ASN A 95 -3.58 -25.70 18.11
C ASN A 95 -3.73 -25.56 19.64
N GLU A 96 -3.24 -24.46 20.20
CA GLU A 96 -3.78 -23.92 21.42
C GLU A 96 -5.10 -23.29 20.98
N GLU A 97 -6.18 -24.05 21.08
CA GLU A 97 -7.48 -23.42 21.28
C GLU A 97 -7.27 -22.42 22.42
N ILE A 98 -7.18 -21.13 22.09
CA ILE A 98 -7.19 -20.09 23.09
C ILE A 98 -8.61 -20.10 23.66
N GLU A 99 -8.84 -20.98 24.62
CA GLU A 99 -10.09 -21.04 25.36
C GLU A 99 -10.18 -19.78 26.21
N PHE A 100 -10.91 -18.79 25.71
CA PHE A 100 -11.25 -17.62 26.48
C PHE A 100 -12.21 -18.02 27.60
N THR A 101 -11.68 -18.19 28.82
CA THR A 101 -12.53 -18.37 29.99
C THR A 101 -13.34 -17.10 30.25
N PRO A 102 -14.58 -17.19 30.75
CA PRO A 102 -15.40 -16.01 31.07
C PRO A 102 -14.71 -15.03 32.02
N ALA A 103 -13.84 -15.52 32.91
CA ALA A 103 -13.06 -14.70 33.83
C ALA A 103 -12.03 -13.82 33.10
N MET A 104 -11.28 -14.38 32.14
CA MET A 104 -10.30 -13.61 31.34
C MET A 104 -10.98 -12.51 30.51
N LEU A 105 -12.15 -12.80 29.94
CA LEU A 105 -12.94 -11.80 29.21
C LEU A 105 -13.42 -10.67 30.13
N THR A 106 -13.77 -11.01 31.38
CA THR A 106 -14.21 -10.03 32.38
C THR A 106 -13.06 -9.13 32.83
N GLU A 107 -11.87 -9.70 32.98
CA GLU A 107 -10.64 -8.98 33.31
C GLU A 107 -10.25 -8.01 32.19
N MET A 108 -10.17 -8.48 30.94
CA MET A 108 -9.90 -7.63 29.77
C MET A 108 -10.93 -6.49 29.62
N ALA A 109 -12.21 -6.76 29.87
CA ALA A 109 -13.25 -5.73 29.85
C ALA A 109 -13.07 -4.70 30.99
N GLY A 110 -12.56 -5.12 32.14
CA GLY A 110 -12.21 -4.23 33.25
C GLY A 110 -11.05 -3.30 32.90
N GLU A 111 -9.98 -3.84 32.33
CA GLU A 111 -8.83 -3.06 31.86
C GLU A 111 -9.23 -2.02 30.80
N LEU A 112 -10.08 -2.41 29.84
CA LEU A 112 -10.60 -1.50 28.81
C LEU A 112 -11.44 -0.37 29.41
N ARG A 113 -12.30 -0.66 30.39
CA ARG A 113 -13.06 0.38 31.10
C ARG A 113 -12.15 1.35 31.83
N GLN A 114 -11.16 0.83 32.54
CA GLN A 114 -10.19 1.65 33.28
C GLN A 114 -9.36 2.53 32.33
N ALA A 115 -8.97 1.99 31.17
CA ALA A 115 -8.27 2.75 30.14
C ALA A 115 -9.15 3.85 29.55
N LEU A 116 -10.44 3.59 29.33
CA LEU A 116 -11.41 4.59 28.85
C LEU A 116 -11.69 5.69 29.89
N GLU A 117 -11.69 5.37 31.18
CA GLU A 117 -11.82 6.36 32.27
C GLU A 117 -10.58 7.24 32.45
N GLN A 118 -9.41 6.78 32.01
CA GLN A 118 -8.17 7.56 32.02
C GLN A 118 -7.97 8.42 30.77
N VAL A 119 -8.80 8.27 29.73
CA VAL A 119 -8.85 9.22 28.62
C VAL A 119 -9.69 10.43 29.07
N PRO A 120 -9.09 11.62 29.25
CA PRO A 120 -9.88 12.80 29.60
C PRO A 120 -10.88 13.09 28.47
N GLU A 121 -12.13 13.41 28.84
CA GLU A 121 -13.16 13.79 27.87
C GLU A 121 -12.63 14.89 26.93
N PRO A 122 -12.93 14.81 25.61
CA PRO A 122 -12.57 15.88 24.70
C PRO A 122 -13.25 17.16 25.16
N SER A 123 -12.45 18.13 25.61
CA SER A 123 -12.85 19.48 25.96
C SER A 123 -13.69 20.09 24.83
N THR A 124 -15.01 19.96 24.93
CA THR A 124 -15.96 20.77 24.18
C THR A 124 -15.98 22.14 24.86
N LYS A 125 -15.03 22.99 24.46
CA LYS A 125 -15.15 24.43 24.64
C LYS A 125 -15.38 25.06 23.29
N GLU A 126 -16.62 25.01 22.85
CA GLU A 126 -17.18 26.07 22.02
C GLU A 126 -17.40 27.30 22.93
N GLU A 127 -16.38 28.12 23.11
CA GLU A 127 -16.56 29.48 23.61
C GLU A 127 -16.63 30.43 22.41
N LYS A 128 -17.85 30.88 22.13
CA LYS A 128 -18.14 32.04 21.29
C LYS A 128 -17.44 33.26 21.87
N THR A 129 -16.58 33.89 21.06
CA THR A 129 -16.49 35.36 20.97
C THR A 129 -16.13 35.75 19.55
#